data_AF-A0A1X7RTU4-F1
#
_entry.id   AF-A0A1X7RTU4-F1
#
_cell.length_a   1.000
_cell.length_b   1.000
_cell.length_c   1.000
_cell.angle_alpha   90.00
_cell.angle_beta   90.00
_cell.angle_gamma   90.00
#
_symmetry.space_group_name_H-M   'P 1'
#
loop_
_entity.id
_entity.type
_entity.pdbx_description
1 polymer ?
#
loop_
_entity_poly.entity_id
_entity_poly.type
_entity_poly.pdbx_seq_one_letter_code
_entity_poly.pdbx_strand_id
1 'polypeptide(L)'
;MSTRGIVKIARCDTQRVLTGCASIWRSRSTAFDTIRTSRISTRGAKTKTTIKIKDLPQGSLAPLPALEDDTASAKSYPPVLQQHLNNVHKFKDCIVLTRVGDFYEMYFDQVEQYAPLVNLKKAKRATQLGDVPMAGFQHTQLERYLKMFVQDLGKQVAISEQVPLSESERAVRGGAMLFDRKVTRIVTAGTLIDETFVDSSENNYLLGIHIDGLLPRSPNDNPCLLWWHE
;
A
#
# COMPACT_ATOMS: atom_id res chain seq x y z
N MET A 1 30.93 37.93 -36.78
CA MET A 1 30.48 37.37 -35.49
C MET A 1 29.06 36.85 -35.69
N SER A 2 28.92 35.69 -36.34
CA SER A 2 28.63 34.36 -35.75
C SER A 2 27.33 34.32 -34.92
N THR A 3 26.15 34.20 -35.54
CA THR A 3 25.32 32.99 -35.83
C THR A 3 24.70 32.22 -34.65
N ARG A 4 23.36 32.38 -34.54
CA ARG A 4 22.25 31.40 -34.44
C ARG A 4 22.35 30.22 -33.46
N GLY A 5 21.29 30.07 -32.65
CA GLY A 5 20.87 28.79 -32.06
C GLY A 5 19.35 28.74 -31.83
N ILE A 6 18.62 28.20 -32.82
CA ILE A 6 17.19 27.83 -32.71
C ILE A 6 17.16 26.34 -32.40
N VAL A 7 16.59 25.95 -31.25
CA VAL A 7 16.36 24.52 -30.93
C VAL A 7 14.95 24.14 -31.40
N LYS A 8 14.88 23.39 -32.49
CA LYS A 8 13.69 22.61 -32.90
C LYS A 8 13.69 21.30 -32.12
N ILE A 9 12.63 21.04 -31.36
CA ILE A 9 12.33 19.68 -30.91
C ILE A 9 11.22 19.13 -31.81
N ALA A 10 11.60 18.19 -32.67
CA ALA A 10 10.69 17.38 -33.44
C ALA A 10 10.22 16.18 -32.59
N ARG A 11 8.93 15.87 -32.63
CA ARG A 11 8.43 14.54 -32.24
C ARG A 11 8.69 13.56 -33.38
N CYS A 12 9.08 12.34 -33.05
CA CYS A 12 8.95 11.18 -33.92
C CYS A 12 8.37 10.02 -33.10
N ASP A 13 7.07 9.82 -33.25
CA ASP A 13 6.40 8.56 -32.98
C ASP A 13 6.37 7.81 -34.32
N THR A 14 6.90 6.60 -34.41
CA THR A 14 6.28 5.43 -35.08
C THR A 14 7.22 4.23 -35.23
N GLN A 15 6.77 3.11 -34.67
CA GLN A 15 6.80 1.74 -35.21
C GLN A 15 8.13 1.08 -35.63
N ARG A 16 8.42 -0.07 -35.01
CA ARG A 16 8.32 -1.37 -35.71
C ARG A 16 8.39 -2.56 -34.76
N VAL A 17 7.30 -3.32 -34.74
CA VAL A 17 7.25 -4.72 -34.33
C VAL A 17 7.40 -5.55 -35.61
N LEU A 18 8.37 -6.47 -35.63
CA LEU A 18 8.59 -7.56 -36.59
C LEU A 18 9.25 -8.67 -35.74
N THR A 19 9.03 -9.97 -35.84
CA THR A 19 8.19 -10.87 -36.64
C THR A 19 8.44 -12.29 -36.07
N GLY A 20 7.46 -13.19 -36.19
CA GLY A 20 7.64 -14.66 -36.11
C GLY A 20 7.17 -15.28 -34.78
N CYS A 21 6.56 -16.47 -34.74
CA CYS A 21 6.27 -17.46 -35.76
C CYS A 21 5.11 -18.37 -35.30
N ALA A 22 4.53 -19.08 -36.26
CA ALA A 22 3.30 -19.88 -36.27
C ALA A 22 3.12 -20.97 -35.20
N SER A 23 1.84 -21.23 -34.86
CA SER A 23 1.17 -22.55 -35.02
C SER A 23 -0.31 -22.42 -34.61
N ILE A 24 -1.23 -22.29 -35.59
CA ILE A 24 -2.13 -23.33 -36.11
C ILE A 24 -3.10 -23.85 -35.04
N TRP A 25 -4.38 -23.43 -35.12
CA TRP A 25 -5.55 -24.32 -34.96
C TRP A 25 -6.72 -23.74 -35.78
N ARG A 26 -7.28 -24.57 -36.66
CA ARG A 26 -8.42 -24.26 -37.54
C ARG A 26 -9.72 -24.34 -36.76
N SER A 27 -10.58 -23.34 -36.92
CA SER A 27 -12.03 -23.55 -36.92
C SER A 27 -12.69 -22.57 -37.89
N ARG A 28 -13.72 -23.07 -38.55
CA ARG A 28 -14.39 -22.56 -39.75
C ARG A 28 -15.68 -21.86 -39.28
N SER A 29 -15.86 -20.57 -39.54
CA SER A 29 -17.21 -19.99 -39.67
C SER A 29 -17.22 -18.69 -40.49
N THR A 30 -17.86 -18.81 -41.65
CA THR A 30 -18.82 -17.90 -42.31
C THR A 30 -18.80 -16.38 -42.06
N ALA A 31 -19.05 -15.70 -43.19
CA ALA A 31 -19.61 -14.36 -43.36
C ALA A 31 -18.60 -13.21 -43.43
N PHE A 32 -18.19 -12.98 -44.67
CA PHE A 32 -17.76 -11.69 -45.19
C PHE A 32 -18.81 -10.61 -44.87
N ASP A 33 -18.40 -9.56 -44.18
CA ASP A 33 -18.95 -8.23 -44.43
C ASP A 33 -17.83 -7.19 -44.34
N THR A 34 -17.41 -6.70 -45.50
CA THR A 34 -16.26 -5.81 -45.64
C THR A 34 -16.75 -4.38 -45.45
N ILE A 35 -16.76 -3.90 -44.21
CA ILE A 35 -16.98 -2.46 -43.94
C ILE A 35 -15.72 -1.70 -44.35
N ARG A 36 -15.75 -1.21 -45.60
CA ARG A 36 -14.77 -0.31 -46.19
C ARG A 36 -14.82 1.04 -45.44
N THR A 37 -14.07 1.17 -44.36
CA THR A 37 -13.86 2.48 -43.72
C THR A 37 -12.83 3.26 -44.54
N SER A 38 -13.31 4.12 -45.44
CA SER A 38 -12.48 5.11 -46.11
C SER A 38 -11.96 6.11 -45.07
N ARG A 39 -10.72 5.93 -44.61
CA ARG A 39 -9.99 6.96 -43.86
C ARG A 39 -9.66 8.11 -44.81
N ILE A 40 -10.52 9.11 -44.84
CA ILE A 40 -10.22 10.40 -45.46
C ILE A 40 -9.18 11.08 -44.58
N SER A 41 -7.92 11.07 -45.02
CA SER A 41 -6.85 11.81 -44.37
C SER A 41 -6.89 13.26 -44.85
N THR A 42 -7.50 14.15 -44.06
CA THR A 42 -7.36 15.59 -44.26
C THR A 42 -6.10 16.08 -43.55
N ARG A 43 -5.07 16.48 -44.31
CA ARG A 43 -3.91 17.22 -43.79
C ARG A 43 -4.36 18.61 -43.36
N GLY A 44 -4.58 18.82 -42.06
CA GLY A 44 -4.86 20.14 -41.51
C GLY A 44 -3.64 21.06 -41.65
N ALA A 45 -3.83 22.23 -42.27
CA ALA A 45 -2.84 23.30 -42.28
C ALA A 45 -2.64 23.82 -40.84
N LYS A 46 -1.38 23.91 -40.38
CA LYS A 46 -1.07 24.44 -39.06
C LYS A 46 -1.17 25.96 -39.07
N THR A 47 -2.34 26.50 -38.71
CA THR A 47 -2.50 27.93 -38.44
C THR A 47 -1.89 28.26 -37.09
N LYS A 48 -0.76 28.99 -37.08
CA LYS A 48 -0.26 29.64 -35.87
C LYS A 48 -0.94 31.01 -35.75
N THR A 49 -1.87 31.13 -34.83
CA THR A 49 -2.43 32.43 -34.42
C THR A 49 -1.58 32.98 -33.28
N THR A 50 -0.83 34.05 -33.57
CA THR A 50 -0.16 34.85 -32.55
C THR A 50 -1.14 35.91 -32.05
N ILE A 51 -1.75 35.66 -30.90
CA ILE A 51 -2.59 36.65 -30.21
C ILE A 51 -1.64 37.60 -29.48
N LYS A 52 -1.74 38.90 -29.75
CA LYS A 52 -0.97 39.92 -29.03
C LYS A 52 -1.54 40.01 -27.61
N ILE A 53 -0.66 40.04 -26.62
CA ILE A 53 -1.01 40.04 -25.18
C ILE A 53 -2.06 41.10 -24.79
N LYS A 54 -2.17 42.19 -25.56
CA LYS A 54 -3.10 43.31 -25.30
C LYS A 54 -4.55 43.02 -25.70
N ASP A 55 -4.79 42.01 -26.54
CA ASP A 55 -6.11 41.66 -27.08
C ASP A 55 -6.78 40.53 -26.27
N LEU A 56 -6.19 40.09 -25.15
CA LEU A 56 -6.85 39.19 -24.21
C LEU A 56 -7.79 40.03 -23.34
N PRO A 57 -9.12 39.78 -23.36
CA PRO A 57 -10.03 40.39 -22.41
C PRO A 57 -9.72 39.81 -21.03
N GLN A 58 -8.83 40.45 -20.27
CA GLN A 58 -8.74 40.25 -18.84
C GLN A 58 -9.96 40.93 -18.21
N GLY A 59 -11.12 40.29 -18.37
CA GLY A 59 -12.25 40.56 -17.51
C GLY A 59 -11.83 40.23 -16.08
N SER A 60 -12.06 41.16 -15.15
CA SER A 60 -11.89 40.90 -13.73
C SER A 60 -12.75 39.69 -13.39
N LEU A 61 -12.10 38.56 -13.09
CA LEU A 61 -12.80 37.40 -12.55
C LEU A 61 -13.53 37.87 -11.30
N ALA A 62 -14.82 37.56 -11.20
CA ALA A 62 -15.55 37.74 -9.95
C ALA A 62 -14.71 37.08 -8.84
N PRO A 63 -14.60 37.70 -7.65
CA PRO A 63 -13.94 37.05 -6.53
C PRO A 63 -14.51 35.65 -6.42
N LEU A 64 -13.63 34.65 -6.42
CA LEU A 64 -14.06 33.28 -6.11
C LEU A 64 -14.89 33.39 -4.83
N PRO A 65 -16.08 32.74 -4.78
CA PRO A 65 -16.85 32.72 -3.53
C PRO A 65 -15.87 32.34 -2.43
N ALA A 66 -15.90 33.10 -1.33
CA ALA A 66 -15.04 32.81 -0.19
C ALA A 66 -15.14 31.31 0.05
N LEU A 67 -14.01 30.62 0.01
CA LEU A 67 -13.95 29.24 0.47
C LEU A 67 -14.47 29.34 1.89
N GLU A 68 -15.72 28.91 2.08
CA GLU A 68 -16.28 28.73 3.41
C GLU A 68 -15.24 27.86 4.10
N ASP A 69 -14.61 28.40 5.15
CA ASP A 69 -13.65 27.63 5.93
C ASP A 69 -14.33 26.29 6.24
N ASP A 70 -13.80 25.22 5.65
CA ASP A 70 -14.27 23.84 5.82
C ASP A 70 -14.03 23.41 7.28
N THR A 71 -14.72 24.03 8.24
CA THR A 71 -14.94 23.51 9.59
C THR A 71 -16.09 22.50 9.60
N ALA A 72 -16.47 21.97 8.43
CA ALA A 72 -17.12 20.69 8.36
C ALA A 72 -16.10 19.65 8.82
N SER A 73 -16.21 19.21 10.08
CA SER A 73 -15.49 18.06 10.64
C SER A 73 -15.41 16.96 9.57
N ALA A 74 -14.26 16.86 8.90
CA ALA A 74 -14.05 15.85 7.89
C ALA A 74 -14.26 14.52 8.59
N LYS A 75 -15.33 13.79 8.22
CA LYS A 75 -15.69 12.52 8.85
C LYS A 75 -14.43 11.66 8.88
N SER A 76 -13.93 11.39 10.08
CA SER A 76 -12.69 10.67 10.29
C SER A 76 -12.98 9.37 11.03
N TYR A 77 -12.17 8.35 10.77
CA TYR A 77 -12.29 7.09 11.50
C TYR A 77 -11.96 7.33 12.99
N PRO A 78 -12.58 6.55 13.90
CA PRO A 78 -12.16 6.50 15.29
C PRO A 78 -10.63 6.33 15.42
N PRO A 79 -9.98 6.96 16.41
CA PRO A 79 -8.51 6.95 16.54
C PRO A 79 -7.88 5.55 16.48
N VAL A 80 -8.57 4.54 17.04
CA VAL A 80 -8.14 3.13 17.00
C VAL A 80 -8.04 2.59 15.58
N LEU A 81 -9.05 2.85 14.75
CA LEU A 81 -9.09 2.38 13.37
C LEU A 81 -8.09 3.16 12.50
N GLN A 82 -7.91 4.45 12.76
CA GLN A 82 -6.90 5.26 12.07
C GLN A 82 -5.48 4.77 12.39
N GLN A 83 -5.18 4.46 13.67
CA GLN A 83 -3.91 3.85 14.06
C GLN A 83 -3.71 2.47 13.42
N HIS A 84 -4.75 1.63 13.40
CA HIS A 84 -4.69 0.34 12.74
C HIS A 84 -4.33 0.48 11.26
N LEU A 85 -5.04 1.35 10.52
CA LEU A 85 -4.73 1.63 9.12
C LEU A 85 -3.29 2.09 8.96
N ASN A 86 -2.80 3.01 9.80
CA ASN A 86 -1.40 3.45 9.75
C ASN A 86 -0.41 2.29 9.92
N ASN A 87 -0.70 1.33 10.79
CA ASN A 87 0.13 0.15 10.98
C ASN A 87 0.05 -0.80 9.77
N VAL A 88 -1.12 -1.00 9.18
CA VAL A 88 -1.27 -1.78 7.94
C VAL A 88 -0.48 -1.15 6.78
N HIS A 89 -0.47 0.18 6.66
CA HIS A 89 0.32 0.87 5.64
C HIS A 89 1.84 0.73 5.84
N LYS A 90 2.29 0.65 7.10
CA LYS A 90 3.71 0.41 7.43
C LYS A 90 4.13 -1.04 7.21
N PHE A 91 3.25 -1.99 7.53
CA PHE A 91 3.51 -3.43 7.48
C PHE A 91 2.60 -4.11 6.45
N LYS A 92 2.77 -3.78 5.17
CA LYS A 92 1.88 -4.22 4.09
C LYS A 92 1.87 -5.73 3.88
N ASP A 93 2.97 -6.40 4.17
CA ASP A 93 3.14 -7.85 3.99
C ASP A 93 2.70 -8.66 5.21
N CYS A 94 2.24 -7.99 6.28
CA CYS A 94 1.87 -8.61 7.54
C CYS A 94 0.36 -8.49 7.81
N ILE A 95 -0.18 -9.50 8.49
CA ILE A 95 -1.48 -9.41 9.18
C ILE A 95 -1.27 -8.56 10.42
N VAL A 96 -2.06 -7.49 10.60
CA VAL A 96 -1.91 -6.60 11.74
C VAL A 96 -2.97 -6.95 12.78
N LEU A 97 -2.53 -7.45 13.93
CA LEU A 97 -3.38 -7.69 15.08
C LEU A 97 -3.27 -6.50 16.04
N THR A 98 -4.39 -5.82 16.30
CA THR A 98 -4.42 -4.64 17.15
C THR A 98 -5.07 -4.94 18.48
N ARG A 99 -4.35 -4.69 19.58
CA ARG A 99 -4.88 -4.91 20.92
C ARG A 99 -5.87 -3.81 21.30
N VAL A 100 -7.08 -4.23 21.67
CA VAL A 100 -8.15 -3.38 22.16
C VAL A 100 -8.66 -3.94 23.48
N GLY A 101 -8.06 -3.49 24.58
CA GLY A 101 -8.35 -3.99 25.92
C GLY A 101 -7.86 -5.43 26.04
N ASP A 102 -8.81 -6.36 26.13
CA ASP A 102 -8.56 -7.78 26.31
C ASP A 102 -8.63 -8.61 25.02
N PHE A 103 -8.85 -7.96 23.89
CA PHE A 103 -9.01 -8.61 22.59
C PHE A 103 -7.91 -8.18 21.62
N TYR A 104 -7.51 -9.11 20.75
CA TYR A 104 -6.80 -8.78 19.52
C TYR A 104 -7.79 -8.74 18.37
N GLU A 105 -7.78 -7.64 17.63
CA GLU A 105 -8.70 -7.39 16.53
C GLU A 105 -7.95 -7.12 15.22
N MET A 106 -8.52 -7.62 14.12
CA MET A 106 -8.19 -7.28 12.74
C MET A 106 -9.38 -6.57 12.10
N TYR A 107 -9.12 -5.72 11.10
CA TYR A 107 -10.15 -4.88 10.49
C TYR A 107 -10.06 -4.88 8.95
N PHE A 108 -11.08 -4.32 8.30
CA PHE A 108 -11.13 -4.07 6.85
C PHE A 108 -10.92 -5.36 6.05
N ASP A 109 -10.13 -5.28 4.97
CA ASP A 109 -9.93 -6.36 4.01
C ASP A 109 -9.26 -7.59 4.63
N GLN A 110 -8.44 -7.40 5.67
CA GLN A 110 -7.80 -8.50 6.38
C GLN A 110 -8.84 -9.43 7.04
N VAL A 111 -9.98 -8.89 7.46
CA VAL A 111 -11.07 -9.68 8.05
C VAL A 111 -11.67 -10.61 7.02
N GLU A 112 -12.01 -10.08 5.84
CA GLU A 112 -12.63 -10.89 4.79
C GLU A 112 -11.67 -11.93 4.24
N GLN A 113 -10.37 -11.63 4.21
CA GLN A 113 -9.33 -12.54 3.74
C GLN A 113 -8.99 -13.64 4.75
N TYR A 114 -8.81 -13.30 6.03
CA TYR A 114 -8.19 -14.21 7.00
C TYR A 114 -9.17 -14.78 8.04
N ALA A 115 -10.20 -14.04 8.44
CA ALA A 115 -11.17 -14.53 9.43
C ALA A 115 -11.81 -15.88 9.06
N PRO A 116 -12.25 -16.15 7.81
CA PRO A 116 -12.81 -17.46 7.47
C PRO A 116 -11.77 -18.58 7.49
N LEU A 117 -10.49 -18.30 7.22
CA LEU A 117 -9.42 -19.29 7.19
C LEU A 117 -9.09 -19.82 8.60
N VAL A 118 -9.18 -18.96 9.61
CA VAL A 118 -8.93 -19.32 11.01
C VAL A 118 -10.21 -19.54 11.82
N ASN A 119 -11.37 -19.64 11.16
CA ASN A 119 -12.69 -19.80 11.79
C ASN A 119 -13.03 -18.72 12.84
N LEU A 120 -12.61 -17.47 12.60
CA LEU A 120 -13.01 -16.33 13.43
C LEU A 120 -14.37 -15.79 13.01
N LYS A 121 -15.20 -15.44 14.01
CA LYS A 121 -16.50 -14.83 13.78
C LYS A 121 -16.31 -13.39 13.28
N LYS A 122 -16.82 -13.11 12.08
CA LYS A 122 -16.88 -11.75 11.53
C LYS A 122 -17.97 -10.93 12.23
N ALA A 123 -17.62 -9.72 12.63
CA ALA A 123 -18.52 -8.71 13.18
C ALA A 123 -18.35 -7.40 12.40
N LYS A 124 -19.22 -6.41 12.68
CA LYS A 124 -19.17 -5.09 12.05
C LYS A 124 -19.18 -4.01 13.12
N ARG A 125 -18.34 -2.99 12.93
CA ARG A 125 -18.31 -1.77 13.75
C ARG A 125 -19.06 -0.66 13.02
N ALA A 126 -20.08 -0.10 13.62
CA ALA A 126 -20.67 1.14 13.11
C ALA A 126 -19.69 2.30 13.33
N THR A 127 -19.35 3.03 12.26
CA THR A 127 -18.55 4.25 12.32
C THR A 127 -19.23 5.38 11.55
N GLN A 128 -18.81 6.62 11.77
CA GLN A 128 -19.36 7.79 11.07
C GLN A 128 -19.13 7.75 9.55
N LEU A 129 -18.15 6.96 9.09
CA LEU A 129 -17.78 6.76 7.69
C LEU A 129 -18.41 5.49 7.08
N GLY A 130 -19.16 4.72 7.88
CA GLY A 130 -19.76 3.45 7.47
C GLY A 130 -19.37 2.28 8.36
N ASP A 131 -19.91 1.12 8.07
CA ASP A 131 -19.63 -0.09 8.84
C ASP A 131 -18.27 -0.68 8.45
N VAL A 132 -17.43 -0.95 9.44
CA VAL A 132 -16.11 -1.56 9.25
C VAL A 132 -16.16 -3.03 9.68
N PRO A 133 -15.83 -3.98 8.80
CA PRO A 133 -15.73 -5.38 9.20
C PRO A 133 -14.58 -5.54 10.21
N MET A 134 -14.81 -6.37 11.23
CA MET A 134 -13.83 -6.71 12.25
C MET A 134 -13.91 -8.20 12.59
N ALA A 135 -12.82 -8.76 13.05
CA ALA A 135 -12.77 -10.08 13.66
C ALA A 135 -11.71 -10.05 14.77
N GLY A 136 -11.92 -10.83 15.82
CA GLY A 136 -10.99 -10.83 16.93
C GLY A 136 -11.20 -12.00 17.89
N PHE A 137 -10.24 -12.15 18.80
CA PHE A 137 -10.20 -13.20 19.80
C PHE A 137 -9.59 -12.66 21.11
N GLN A 138 -9.80 -13.37 22.20
CA GLN A 138 -9.31 -13.00 23.53
C GLN A 138 -7.78 -13.09 23.62
N HIS A 139 -7.16 -12.24 24.42
CA HIS A 139 -5.70 -12.16 24.51
C HIS A 139 -5.04 -13.49 24.90
N THR A 140 -5.71 -14.31 25.72
CA THR A 140 -5.23 -15.63 26.15
C THR A 140 -5.06 -16.61 24.99
N GLN A 141 -5.80 -16.40 23.90
CA GLN A 141 -5.77 -17.26 22.72
C GLN A 141 -4.77 -16.79 21.66
N LEU A 142 -4.02 -15.70 21.92
CA LEU A 142 -3.05 -15.13 20.98
C LEU A 142 -2.12 -16.18 20.40
N GLU A 143 -1.51 -16.95 21.29
CA GLU A 143 -0.61 -18.04 20.99
C GLU A 143 -1.21 -19.03 19.96
N ARG A 144 -2.43 -19.50 20.21
CA ARG A 144 -3.13 -20.43 19.32
C ARG A 144 -3.34 -19.84 17.93
N TYR A 145 -3.79 -18.60 17.83
CA TYR A 145 -4.06 -17.98 16.53
C TYR A 145 -2.78 -17.59 15.78
N LEU A 146 -1.72 -17.19 16.49
CA LEU A 146 -0.41 -16.95 15.87
C LEU A 146 0.09 -18.21 15.17
N LYS A 147 -0.05 -19.39 15.80
CA LYS A 147 0.28 -20.66 15.16
C LYS A 147 -0.47 -20.85 13.84
N MET A 148 -1.79 -20.63 13.85
CA MET A 148 -2.61 -20.80 12.64
C MET A 148 -2.22 -19.81 11.53
N PHE A 149 -1.95 -18.54 11.86
CA PHE A 149 -1.53 -17.56 10.85
C PHE A 149 -0.13 -17.84 10.30
N VAL A 150 0.79 -18.26 11.15
CA VAL A 150 2.21 -18.38 10.79
C VAL A 150 2.53 -19.74 10.21
N GLN A 151 2.10 -20.84 10.85
CA GLN A 151 2.39 -22.20 10.42
C GLN A 151 1.42 -22.68 9.33
N ASP A 152 0.11 -22.56 9.55
CA ASP A 152 -0.88 -23.12 8.61
C ASP A 152 -1.03 -22.23 7.36
N LEU A 153 -1.01 -20.90 7.54
CA LEU A 153 -1.21 -19.94 6.44
C LEU A 153 0.10 -19.37 5.89
N GLY A 154 1.23 -19.56 6.56
CA GLY A 154 2.53 -19.04 6.11
C GLY A 154 2.61 -17.52 6.06
N LYS A 155 1.84 -16.81 6.89
CA LYS A 155 1.78 -15.34 6.91
C LYS A 155 2.55 -14.76 8.10
N GLN A 156 3.11 -13.58 7.88
CA GLN A 156 3.74 -12.81 8.95
C GLN A 156 2.66 -12.04 9.72
N VAL A 157 2.82 -11.93 11.03
CA VAL A 157 1.84 -11.28 11.91
C VAL A 157 2.53 -10.17 12.70
N ALA A 158 2.05 -8.95 12.54
CA ALA A 158 2.48 -7.79 13.32
C ALA A 158 1.52 -7.57 14.49
N ILE A 159 2.05 -7.61 15.71
CA ILE A 159 1.29 -7.42 16.94
C ILE A 159 1.42 -5.96 17.37
N SER A 160 0.30 -5.24 17.40
CA SER A 160 0.20 -3.86 17.86
C SER A 160 -0.38 -3.81 19.27
N GLU A 161 0.47 -3.50 20.24
CA GLU A 161 0.11 -3.38 21.65
C GLU A 161 -0.34 -1.97 22.04
N GLN A 162 -0.96 -1.87 23.21
CA GLN A 162 -1.29 -0.60 23.85
C GLN A 162 -0.11 -0.14 24.71
N VAL A 163 0.53 0.95 24.30
CA VAL A 163 1.59 1.62 25.06
C VAL A 163 0.95 2.81 25.78
N PRO A 164 1.02 2.88 27.13
CA PRO A 164 0.48 4.01 27.87
C PRO A 164 1.25 5.28 27.48
N LEU A 165 0.52 6.36 27.22
CA LEU A 165 1.13 7.66 26.92
C LEU A 165 1.66 8.30 28.20
N SER A 166 2.84 8.93 28.09
CA SER A 166 3.42 9.71 29.18
C SER A 166 2.56 10.95 29.51
N GLU A 167 2.71 11.52 30.72
CA GLU A 167 1.93 12.69 31.13
C GLU A 167 2.10 13.89 30.21
N SER A 168 3.33 14.11 29.71
CA SER A 168 3.63 15.18 28.75
C SER A 168 2.93 14.97 27.41
N GLU A 169 2.89 13.75 26.88
CA GLU A 169 2.22 13.44 25.62
C GLU A 169 0.69 13.49 25.73
N ARG A 170 0.14 13.11 26.89
CA ARG A 170 -1.30 13.23 27.17
C ARG A 170 -1.76 14.69 27.17
N ALA A 171 -0.96 15.59 27.73
CA ALA A 171 -1.23 17.03 27.70
C ALA A 171 -1.26 17.58 26.27
N VAL A 172 -0.33 17.15 25.42
CA VAL A 172 -0.25 17.58 24.01
C VAL A 172 -1.41 17.03 23.17
N ARG A 173 -1.87 15.81 23.43
CA ARG A 173 -2.96 15.15 22.68
C ARG A 173 -4.35 15.40 23.25
N GLY A 174 -4.51 16.41 24.12
CA GLY A 174 -5.80 16.83 24.65
C GLY A 174 -6.49 15.81 25.56
N GLY A 175 -5.73 14.95 26.24
CA GLY A 175 -6.25 14.05 27.29
C GLY A 175 -7.17 12.91 26.83
N ALA A 176 -7.66 12.91 25.59
CA ALA A 176 -8.65 11.95 25.09
C ALA A 176 -8.05 10.56 24.78
N MET A 177 -6.74 10.48 24.55
CA MET A 177 -6.06 9.25 24.19
C MET A 177 -5.15 8.78 25.32
N LEU A 178 -5.54 7.70 25.99
CA LEU A 178 -4.76 7.12 27.10
C LEU A 178 -3.63 6.20 26.62
N PHE A 179 -3.81 5.59 25.45
CA PHE A 179 -2.91 4.57 24.91
C PHE A 179 -2.56 4.87 23.45
N ASP A 180 -1.28 4.81 23.14
CA ASP A 180 -0.78 4.76 21.77
C ASP A 180 -0.68 3.30 21.32
N ARG A 181 -0.91 3.04 20.03
CA ARG A 181 -0.87 1.68 19.48
C ARG A 181 0.32 1.54 18.55
N LYS A 182 1.33 0.82 19.03
CA LYS A 182 2.58 0.59 18.30
C LYS A 182 2.80 -0.89 18.11
N VAL A 183 3.36 -1.26 16.97
CA VAL A 183 3.80 -2.63 16.70
C VAL A 183 5.00 -2.92 17.59
N THR A 184 4.86 -3.93 18.46
CA THR A 184 5.90 -4.34 19.41
C THR A 184 6.69 -5.54 18.92
N ARG A 185 6.03 -6.48 18.25
CA ARG A 185 6.63 -7.72 17.78
C ARG A 185 6.07 -8.08 16.40
N ILE A 186 6.96 -8.56 15.53
CA ILE A 186 6.59 -9.20 14.26
C ILE A 186 6.93 -10.68 14.39
N VAL A 187 5.94 -11.52 14.15
CA VAL A 187 6.05 -12.97 14.22
C VAL A 187 6.06 -13.54 12.81
N THR A 188 7.07 -14.35 12.52
CA THR A 188 7.28 -15.02 11.24
C THR A 188 7.56 -16.50 11.49
N ALA A 189 7.49 -17.34 10.46
CA ALA A 189 7.75 -18.78 10.61
C ALA A 189 9.13 -19.07 11.22
N GLY A 190 10.15 -18.27 10.87
CA GLY A 190 11.51 -18.38 11.41
C GLY A 190 11.73 -17.74 12.78
N THR A 191 10.76 -16.98 13.31
CA THR A 191 10.90 -16.23 14.59
C THR A 191 9.86 -16.63 15.64
N LEU A 192 9.12 -17.72 15.39
CA LEU A 192 8.22 -18.34 16.35
C LEU A 192 9.06 -19.20 17.31
N ILE A 193 9.45 -18.62 18.44
CA ILE A 193 10.40 -19.19 19.40
C ILE A 193 9.75 -19.77 20.66
N ASP A 194 8.42 -19.67 20.81
CA ASP A 194 7.80 -20.09 22.07
C ASP A 194 7.73 -21.64 22.14
N GLU A 195 8.08 -22.19 23.31
CA GLU A 195 8.29 -23.64 23.56
C GLU A 195 7.06 -24.51 23.24
N THR A 196 5.86 -23.93 23.24
CA THR A 196 4.61 -24.59 22.88
C THR A 196 4.45 -24.86 21.38
N PHE A 197 5.28 -24.26 20.52
CA PHE A 197 5.12 -24.30 19.07
C PHE A 197 6.21 -25.01 18.30
N VAL A 198 7.42 -25.07 18.87
CA VAL A 198 8.57 -25.69 18.24
C VAL A 198 8.56 -27.15 18.64
N ASP A 199 8.41 -28.05 17.66
CA ASP A 199 8.69 -29.46 17.89
C ASP A 199 10.17 -29.55 18.28
N SER A 200 10.46 -30.06 19.47
CA SER A 200 11.84 -30.20 19.95
C SER A 200 12.69 -31.13 19.08
N SER A 201 12.05 -31.89 18.19
CA SER A 201 12.70 -32.71 17.18
C SER A 201 12.94 -32.00 15.83
N GLU A 202 12.33 -30.83 15.60
CA GLU A 202 12.48 -30.05 14.37
C GLU A 202 13.29 -28.76 14.60
N ASN A 203 14.29 -28.54 13.75
CA ASN A 203 15.12 -27.34 13.81
C ASN A 203 14.48 -26.20 12.99
N ASN A 204 14.36 -25.01 13.58
CA ASN A 204 13.93 -23.80 12.88
C ASN A 204 15.16 -23.02 12.37
N TYR A 205 15.41 -23.04 11.06
CA TYR A 205 16.56 -22.38 10.46
C TYR A 205 16.17 -21.03 9.82
N LEU A 206 16.96 -19.99 10.10
CA LEU A 206 16.89 -18.71 9.41
C LEU A 206 18.15 -18.51 8.56
N LEU A 207 17.97 -18.23 7.27
CA LEU A 207 19.08 -17.99 6.35
C LEU A 207 18.98 -16.57 5.75
N GLY A 208 20.00 -15.76 5.99
CA GLY A 208 20.20 -14.49 5.31
C GLY A 208 21.25 -14.64 4.21
N ILE A 209 20.87 -14.43 2.96
CA ILE A 209 21.81 -14.42 1.83
C ILE A 209 22.05 -12.97 1.43
N HIS A 210 23.30 -12.53 1.53
CA HIS A 210 23.74 -11.24 1.02
C HIS A 210 24.53 -11.44 -0.27
N ILE A 211 24.07 -10.86 -1.37
CA ILE A 211 24.76 -10.88 -2.66
C ILE A 211 25.46 -9.53 -2.83
N ASP A 212 26.78 -9.52 -2.76
CA ASP A 212 27.58 -8.31 -2.93
C ASP A 212 27.45 -7.78 -4.38
N GLY A 213 27.21 -6.47 -4.53
CA GLY A 213 27.17 -5.78 -5.84
C GLY A 213 25.80 -5.33 -6.39
N LEU A 214 24.67 -5.59 -5.70
CA LEU A 214 23.32 -5.18 -6.14
C LEU A 214 22.79 -3.89 -5.49
N LEU A 215 23.44 -3.40 -4.44
CA LEU A 215 23.15 -2.10 -3.81
C LEU A 215 24.29 -1.13 -4.10
N PRO A 216 24.01 0.17 -4.33
CA PRO A 216 25.06 1.17 -4.46
C PRO A 216 25.88 1.18 -3.17
N ARG A 217 27.15 0.77 -3.25
CA ARG A 217 28.10 0.90 -2.14
C ARG A 217 28.11 2.37 -1.72
N SER A 218 27.91 2.62 -0.43
CA SER A 218 28.30 3.91 0.11
C SER A 218 29.80 4.06 -0.14
N PRO A 219 30.31 5.24 -0.56
CA PRO A 219 31.75 5.44 -0.77
C PRO A 219 32.62 5.13 0.45
N ASN A 220 32.00 4.97 1.64
CA ASN A 220 32.66 4.64 2.90
C ASN A 220 32.43 3.20 3.40
N ASP A 221 31.81 2.31 2.61
CA ASP A 221 31.66 0.90 3.02
C ASP A 221 32.99 0.16 2.88
N ASN A 222 33.70 0.01 3.99
CA ASN A 222 34.83 -0.90 4.11
C ASN A 222 34.33 -2.35 3.89
N PRO A 223 34.97 -3.14 3.00
CA PRO A 223 34.58 -4.52 2.80
C PRO A 223 34.93 -5.30 4.07
N CYS A 224 33.98 -6.10 4.56
CA CYS A 224 34.14 -7.04 5.68
C CYS A 224 33.97 -6.45 7.09
N LEU A 225 32.72 -6.29 7.52
CA LEU A 225 32.35 -6.45 8.93
C LEU A 225 31.29 -7.55 9.02
N LEU A 226 31.76 -8.77 9.31
CA LEU A 226 30.92 -9.86 9.80
C LEU A 226 30.55 -9.53 11.25
N TRP A 227 29.27 -9.24 11.48
CA TRP A 227 28.72 -9.13 12.83
C TRP A 227 28.16 -10.50 13.23
N TRP A 228 28.81 -11.16 14.18
CA TRP A 228 28.23 -12.30 14.92
C TRP A 228 27.66 -11.77 16.24
N HIS A 229 26.51 -12.30 16.65
CA HIS A 229 25.95 -12.09 17.98
C HIS A 229 26.05 -13.43 18.72
N GLU A 230 26.66 -13.42 19.90
CA GLU A 230 26.63 -14.54 20.86
C GLU A 230 25.26 -14.70 21.50
#